data_AF-A0A1T0B798-F1
#
_entry.id   AF-A0A1T0B798-F1
#
_cell.length_a   1.000
_cell.length_b   1.000
_cell.length_c   1.000
_cell.angle_alpha   90.00
_cell.angle_beta   90.00
_cell.angle_gamma   90.00
#
_symmetry.space_group_name_H-M   'P 1'
#
loop_
_entity.id
_entity.type
_entity.pdbx_description
1 polymer ?
#
loop_
_entity_poly.entity_id
_entity_poly.type
_entity_poly.pdbx_seq_one_letter_code
_entity_poly.pdbx_strand_id
1 'polypeptide(L)'
;MCLSNTQSRRSRAGKTFEGIIYFLYEHFGFTFNSQAQIGRRVFSELGLGKIVDSVLPSVEAFKQRRDKTVVGSMKTTLRERWQEVVEEVSRSNVPSIYLLTVDDDISENKAIQMGTHNIVLVVLKSVKNQPHLQNKRSIIDFESYFLEEVPNVMKYWSK
;
A
#
# COMPACT_ATOMS: atom_id res chain seq x y z
N MET A 1 6.97 -27.92 17.07
CA MET A 1 7.82 -26.71 17.20
C MET A 1 8.12 -25.99 15.87
N CYS A 2 8.29 -26.68 14.74
CA CYS A 2 8.64 -26.04 13.44
C CYS A 2 7.54 -25.14 12.82
N LEU A 3 6.26 -25.45 13.04
CA LEU A 3 5.13 -24.63 12.57
C LEU A 3 5.01 -23.30 13.32
N SER A 4 5.21 -23.33 14.64
CA SER A 4 5.15 -22.13 15.50
C SER A 4 6.25 -21.11 15.14
N ASN A 5 7.48 -21.58 14.93
CA ASN A 5 8.59 -20.70 14.52
C ASN A 5 8.39 -20.10 13.13
N THR A 6 7.86 -20.87 12.17
CA THR A 6 7.58 -20.37 10.81
C THR A 6 6.50 -19.28 10.81
N GLN A 7 5.43 -19.46 11.60
CA GLN A 7 4.39 -18.45 11.70
C GLN A 7 4.86 -17.18 12.45
N SER A 8 5.67 -17.34 13.49
CA SER A 8 6.29 -16.20 14.19
C SER A 8 7.19 -15.38 13.26
N ARG A 9 8.00 -16.05 12.42
CA ARG A 9 8.87 -15.37 11.43
C ARG A 9 8.06 -14.63 10.37
N ARG A 10 6.97 -15.22 9.86
CA ARG A 10 6.07 -14.56 8.89
C ARG A 10 5.41 -13.31 9.45
N SER A 11 4.87 -13.40 10.67
CA SER A 11 4.26 -12.24 11.34
C SER A 11 5.29 -11.13 11.60
N ARG A 12 6.53 -11.49 11.96
CA ARG A 12 7.62 -10.53 12.18
C ARG A 12 8.02 -9.83 10.88
N ALA A 13 8.16 -10.57 9.78
CA ALA A 13 8.53 -10.00 8.49
C ALA A 13 7.53 -8.95 7.99
N GLY A 14 6.22 -9.20 8.14
CA GLY A 14 5.17 -8.22 7.80
C GLY A 14 5.31 -6.94 8.61
N LYS A 15 5.37 -7.06 9.95
CA LYS A 15 5.54 -5.91 10.85
C LYS A 15 6.84 -5.14 10.61
N THR A 16 7.93 -5.84 10.31
CA THR A 16 9.21 -5.19 9.97
C THR A 16 9.07 -4.39 8.68
N PHE A 17 8.42 -4.94 7.66
CA PHE A 17 8.18 -4.22 6.41
C PHE A 17 7.31 -2.99 6.62
N GLU A 18 6.19 -3.11 7.35
CA GLU A 18 5.36 -1.97 7.75
C GLU A 18 6.18 -0.90 8.48
N GLY A 19 6.99 -1.31 9.46
CA GLY A 19 7.85 -0.41 10.22
C GLY A 19 8.90 0.30 9.37
N ILE A 20 9.47 -0.36 8.36
CA ILE A 20 10.40 0.27 7.42
C ILE A 20 9.69 1.36 6.61
N ILE A 21 8.49 1.07 6.09
CA ILE A 21 7.74 2.06 5.32
C ILE A 21 7.34 3.26 6.19
N TYR A 22 6.90 3.04 7.43
CA TYR A 22 6.61 4.12 8.36
C TYR A 22 7.84 4.95 8.70
N PHE A 23 8.99 4.29 8.94
CA PHE A 23 10.26 4.99 9.12
C PHE A 23 10.61 5.86 7.90
N LEU A 24 10.37 5.38 6.68
CA LEU A 24 10.57 6.18 5.47
C LEU A 24 9.60 7.36 5.40
N TYR A 25 8.32 7.18 5.73
CA TYR A 25 7.38 8.30 5.81
C TYR A 25 7.85 9.37 6.79
N GLU A 26 8.29 8.97 7.98
CA GLU A 26 8.84 9.89 8.99
C GLU A 26 10.12 10.58 8.49
N HIS A 27 11.03 9.83 7.86
CA HIS A 27 12.28 10.34 7.31
C HIS A 27 12.07 11.40 6.23
N PHE A 28 11.10 11.20 5.35
CA PHE A 28 10.71 12.18 4.32
C PHE A 28 9.79 13.29 4.84
N GLY A 29 9.45 13.28 6.13
CA GLY A 29 8.59 14.29 6.75
C GLY A 29 7.14 14.22 6.29
N PHE A 30 6.68 13.06 5.83
CA PHE A 30 5.29 12.88 5.42
C PHE A 30 4.39 12.70 6.63
N THR A 31 3.30 13.47 6.68
CA THR A 31 2.21 13.19 7.61
C THR A 31 1.46 11.95 7.15
N PHE A 32 1.16 11.06 8.10
CA PHE A 32 0.39 9.86 7.83
C PHE A 32 -0.36 9.43 9.09
N ASN A 33 -1.35 8.59 8.88
CA ASN A 33 -2.01 7.87 9.94
C ASN A 33 -1.91 6.38 9.66
N SER A 34 -1.25 5.66 10.55
CA SER A 34 -1.25 4.20 10.53
C SER A 34 -2.43 3.64 11.30
N GLN A 35 -2.87 2.44 10.89
CA GLN A 35 -3.87 1.69 11.64
C GLN A 35 -3.40 1.37 13.07
N ALA A 36 -2.08 1.27 13.28
CA ALA A 36 -1.47 1.07 14.60
C ALA A 36 -1.61 2.32 15.51
N GLN A 37 -1.50 3.52 14.96
CA GLN A 37 -1.59 4.79 15.71
C GLN A 37 -3.03 5.18 16.05
N ILE A 38 -3.95 5.08 15.08
CA ILE A 38 -5.33 5.59 15.23
C ILE A 38 -6.31 4.49 15.68
N GLY A 39 -5.93 3.22 15.54
CA GLY A 39 -6.75 2.07 15.89
C GLY A 39 -7.76 1.71 14.80
N ARG A 40 -8.13 0.42 14.77
CA ARG A 40 -8.98 -0.16 13.70
C ARG A 40 -10.37 0.45 13.59
N ARG A 41 -10.91 0.99 14.70
CA ARG A 41 -12.28 1.51 14.76
C ARG A 41 -12.48 2.68 13.80
N VAL A 42 -11.55 3.63 13.78
CA VAL A 42 -11.64 4.83 12.93
C VAL A 42 -11.55 4.44 11.45
N PHE A 43 -10.69 3.48 11.11
CA PHE A 43 -10.58 2.95 9.74
C PHE A 43 -11.88 2.26 9.31
N SER A 44 -12.45 1.42 10.18
CA SER A 44 -13.71 0.73 9.91
C SER A 44 -14.88 1.69 9.71
N GLU A 45 -14.97 2.76 10.51
CA GLU A 45 -15.99 3.81 10.38
C GLU A 45 -15.89 4.57 9.05
N LEU A 46 -14.71 4.55 8.40
CA LEU A 46 -14.47 5.18 7.11
C LEU A 46 -14.70 4.25 5.91
N GLY A 47 -15.10 3.02 6.19
CA GLY A 47 -15.14 1.96 5.19
C GLY A 47 -13.76 1.59 4.68
N LEU A 48 -12.68 1.93 5.40
CA LEU A 48 -11.34 1.42 5.14
C LEU A 48 -11.23 0.05 5.81
N GLY A 49 -11.17 -0.99 4.98
CA GLY A 49 -11.09 -2.37 5.45
C GLY A 49 -9.81 -2.64 6.25
N LYS A 50 -9.75 -3.82 6.88
CA LYS A 50 -8.64 -4.27 7.72
C LYS A 50 -7.27 -4.31 7.01
N ILE A 51 -7.28 -4.26 5.68
CA ILE A 51 -6.12 -4.38 4.80
C ILE A 51 -5.38 -3.06 4.61
N VAL A 52 -6.00 -1.94 4.99
CA VAL A 52 -5.34 -0.63 4.93
C VAL A 52 -4.41 -0.46 6.11
N ASP A 53 -3.13 -0.26 5.82
CA ASP A 53 -2.09 -0.09 6.84
C ASP A 53 -1.82 1.39 7.11
N SER A 54 -1.93 2.26 6.09
CA SER A 54 -1.72 3.70 6.22
C SER A 54 -2.61 4.55 5.32
N VAL A 55 -2.87 5.77 5.79
CA VAL A 55 -3.53 6.83 5.01
C VAL A 55 -2.69 8.11 5.09
N LEU A 56 -2.41 8.73 3.95
CA LEU A 56 -1.67 9.99 3.85
C LEU A 56 -2.52 11.07 3.15
N PRO A 57 -2.43 12.34 3.58
CA PRO A 57 -1.65 12.82 4.72
C PRO A 57 -2.30 12.48 6.08
N SER A 58 -3.62 12.33 6.11
CA SER A 58 -4.35 11.96 7.33
C SER A 58 -5.72 11.38 7.00
N VAL A 59 -6.34 10.79 8.00
CA VAL A 59 -7.69 10.26 7.96
C VAL A 59 -8.73 11.39 7.78
N GLU A 60 -8.48 12.57 8.34
CA GLU A 60 -9.32 13.76 8.16
C GLU A 60 -9.26 14.27 6.72
N ALA A 61 -8.07 14.27 6.12
CA ALA A 61 -7.91 14.56 4.69
C ALA A 61 -8.68 13.55 3.83
N PHE A 62 -8.66 12.26 4.20
CA PHE A 62 -9.43 11.22 3.52
C PHE A 62 -10.95 11.44 3.63
N LYS A 63 -11.43 11.89 4.80
CA LYS A 63 -12.85 12.29 4.99
C LYS A 63 -13.26 13.45 4.09
N GLN A 64 -12.36 14.42 3.88
CA GLN A 64 -12.63 15.60 3.06
C GLN A 64 -12.56 15.31 1.56
N ARG A 65 -11.48 14.68 1.09
CA ARG A 65 -11.21 14.41 -0.34
C ARG A 65 -10.44 13.10 -0.53
N ARG A 66 -11.17 12.01 -0.73
CA ARG A 66 -10.60 10.66 -0.96
C ARG A 66 -9.69 10.59 -2.19
N ASP A 67 -9.99 11.35 -3.23
CA ASP A 67 -9.22 11.41 -4.49
C ASP A 67 -7.88 12.12 -4.35
N LYS A 68 -7.67 12.84 -3.24
CA LYS A 68 -6.44 13.56 -2.93
C LYS A 68 -5.76 12.94 -1.72
N THR A 69 -5.86 11.63 -1.54
CA THR A 69 -5.18 10.93 -0.45
C THR A 69 -4.51 9.67 -0.97
N VAL A 70 -3.47 9.23 -0.27
CA VAL A 70 -2.80 7.97 -0.55
C VAL A 70 -3.28 6.95 0.48
N VAL A 71 -3.91 5.88 0.01
CA VAL A 71 -4.27 4.72 0.82
C VAL A 71 -3.24 3.63 0.57
N GLY A 72 -2.47 3.27 1.60
CA GLY A 72 -1.38 2.30 1.52
C GLY A 72 -1.75 0.97 2.18
N SER A 73 -1.44 -0.13 1.49
CA SER A 73 -1.47 -1.49 2.03
C SER A 73 -0.11 -2.14 1.80
N MET A 74 0.39 -2.90 2.78
CA MET A 74 1.77 -3.38 2.80
C MET A 74 1.77 -4.91 2.91
N LYS A 75 2.33 -5.58 1.91
CA LYS A 75 2.49 -7.04 1.93
C LYS A 75 3.88 -7.42 1.45
N THR A 76 4.63 -8.13 2.28
CA THR A 76 5.95 -8.64 1.88
C THR A 76 5.88 -9.57 0.68
N THR A 77 4.89 -10.47 0.65
CA THR A 77 4.61 -11.37 -0.47
C THR A 77 3.12 -11.37 -0.79
N LEU A 78 2.76 -11.38 -2.07
CA LEU A 78 1.38 -11.30 -2.54
C LEU A 78 0.73 -12.67 -2.67
N ARG A 79 1.42 -13.64 -3.28
CA ARG A 79 0.91 -14.99 -3.61
C ARG A 79 -0.55 -14.97 -4.11
N GLU A 80 -1.48 -15.66 -3.46
CA GLU A 80 -2.94 -15.59 -3.67
C GLU A 80 -3.63 -14.50 -2.82
N ARG A 81 -2.95 -13.98 -1.80
CA ARG A 81 -3.49 -13.08 -0.78
C ARG A 81 -3.77 -11.66 -1.25
N TRP A 82 -3.33 -11.30 -2.46
CA TRP A 82 -3.70 -10.02 -3.06
C TRP A 82 -5.19 -9.95 -3.43
N GLN A 83 -5.86 -11.10 -3.60
CA GLN A 83 -7.30 -11.15 -3.83
C GLN A 83 -8.08 -10.59 -2.63
N GLU A 84 -7.59 -10.79 -1.42
CA GLU A 84 -8.14 -10.16 -0.20
C GLU A 84 -8.16 -8.63 -0.37
N VAL A 85 -7.11 -8.03 -0.94
CA VAL A 85 -6.99 -6.59 -1.20
C VAL A 85 -8.04 -6.14 -2.20
N VAL A 86 -8.23 -6.88 -3.30
CA VAL A 86 -9.23 -6.58 -4.33
C VAL A 86 -10.65 -6.57 -3.76
N GLU A 87 -10.98 -7.57 -2.93
CA GLU A 87 -12.28 -7.65 -2.30
C GLU A 87 -12.55 -6.45 -1.39
N GLU A 88 -11.56 -6.05 -0.59
CA GLU A 88 -11.69 -4.86 0.26
C GLU A 88 -11.78 -3.58 -0.57
N VAL A 89 -10.96 -3.40 -1.62
CA VAL A 89 -11.07 -2.25 -2.53
C VAL A 89 -12.46 -2.20 -3.18
N SER A 90 -13.07 -3.34 -3.47
CA SER A 90 -14.41 -3.37 -4.06
C SER A 90 -15.50 -3.04 -3.03
N ARG A 91 -15.25 -3.32 -1.74
CA ARG A 91 -16.15 -2.97 -0.62
C ARG A 91 -15.98 -1.52 -0.16
N SER A 92 -14.75 -1.02 -0.22
CA SER A 92 -14.35 0.33 0.15
C SER A 92 -14.54 1.24 -1.07
N ASN A 93 -15.34 2.29 -0.99
CA ASN A 93 -15.45 3.27 -2.09
C ASN A 93 -14.22 4.20 -2.12
N VAL A 94 -13.03 3.61 -2.29
CA VAL A 94 -11.71 4.24 -2.39
C VAL A 94 -11.33 4.40 -3.85
N PRO A 95 -10.80 5.57 -4.28
CA PRO A 95 -10.44 5.79 -5.68
C PRO A 95 -9.32 4.88 -6.17
N SER A 96 -8.28 4.69 -5.34
CA SER A 96 -7.18 3.78 -5.61
C SER A 96 -6.50 3.35 -4.31
N ILE A 97 -5.85 2.18 -4.34
CA ILE A 97 -4.97 1.72 -3.26
C ILE A 97 -3.56 1.49 -3.81
N TYR A 98 -2.57 1.96 -3.06
CA TYR A 98 -1.17 1.63 -3.28
C TYR A 98 -0.83 0.37 -2.49
N LEU A 99 -0.54 -0.72 -3.19
CA LEU A 99 -0.13 -1.98 -2.60
C LEU A 99 1.41 -2.08 -2.68
N LEU A 100 2.07 -1.89 -1.55
CA LEU A 100 3.52 -1.94 -1.43
C LEU A 100 3.97 -3.37 -1.20
N THR A 101 4.95 -3.82 -1.98
CA THR A 101 5.49 -5.17 -1.85
C THR A 101 6.97 -5.27 -2.21
N VAL A 102 7.63 -6.27 -1.62
CA VAL A 102 8.99 -6.69 -1.98
C VAL A 102 8.99 -8.06 -2.68
N ASP A 103 7.81 -8.53 -3.10
CA ASP A 103 7.65 -9.74 -3.90
C ASP A 103 8.25 -9.52 -5.30
N ASP A 104 9.09 -10.44 -5.73
CA ASP A 104 9.73 -10.43 -7.05
C ASP A 104 9.00 -11.31 -8.07
N ASP A 105 8.05 -12.13 -7.62
CA ASP A 105 7.23 -13.03 -8.44
C ASP A 105 5.84 -12.43 -8.77
N ILE A 106 5.89 -11.42 -9.63
CA ILE A 106 4.69 -10.75 -10.16
C ILE A 106 4.46 -11.16 -11.61
N SER A 107 3.47 -12.02 -11.82
CA SER A 107 3.05 -12.41 -13.16
C SER A 107 2.31 -11.28 -13.87
N GLU A 108 2.35 -11.31 -15.21
CA GLU A 108 1.68 -10.29 -16.03
C GLU A 108 0.18 -10.21 -15.78
N ASN A 109 -0.49 -11.37 -15.69
CA ASN A 109 -1.92 -11.47 -15.41
C ASN A 109 -2.29 -10.86 -14.05
N LYS A 110 -1.48 -11.12 -13.01
CA LYS A 110 -1.69 -10.56 -11.66
C LYS A 110 -1.63 -9.04 -11.70
N ALA A 111 -0.64 -8.48 -12.41
CA ALA A 111 -0.50 -7.05 -12.58
C ALA A 111 -1.64 -6.39 -13.36
N ILE A 112 -2.14 -7.05 -14.42
CA ILE A 112 -3.30 -6.57 -15.18
C ILE A 112 -4.53 -6.53 -14.29
N GLN A 113 -4.80 -7.61 -13.55
CA GLN A 113 -5.94 -7.70 -12.63
C GLN A 113 -5.90 -6.62 -11.56
N MET A 114 -4.74 -6.39 -10.94
CA MET A 114 -4.57 -5.29 -9.97
C MET A 114 -4.91 -3.92 -10.58
N GLY A 115 -4.40 -3.65 -11.79
CA GLY A 115 -4.70 -2.40 -12.49
C GLY A 115 -6.20 -2.22 -12.77
N THR A 116 -6.91 -3.28 -13.15
CA THR A 116 -8.38 -3.23 -13.38
C THR A 116 -9.16 -2.92 -12.10
N HIS A 117 -8.62 -3.28 -10.94
CA HIS A 117 -9.25 -3.01 -9.64
C HIS A 117 -8.74 -1.73 -8.96
N ASN A 118 -8.17 -0.78 -9.71
CA ASN A 118 -7.61 0.48 -9.19
C ASN A 118 -6.53 0.28 -8.12
N ILE A 119 -5.80 -0.83 -8.19
CA ILE A 119 -4.64 -1.10 -7.33
C ILE A 119 -3.39 -0.67 -8.09
N VAL A 120 -2.63 0.24 -7.50
CA VAL A 120 -1.29 0.63 -7.94
C VAL A 120 -0.29 -0.20 -7.15
N LEU A 121 0.44 -1.08 -7.84
CA LEU A 121 1.45 -1.91 -7.21
C LEU A 121 2.77 -1.15 -7.11
N VAL A 122 3.31 -1.02 -5.90
CA VAL A 122 4.61 -0.42 -5.63
C VAL A 122 5.60 -1.54 -5.35
N VAL A 123 6.61 -1.68 -6.20
CA VAL A 123 7.59 -2.77 -6.16
C VAL A 123 9.02 -2.25 -6.14
N LEU A 124 9.99 -3.15 -5.94
CA LEU A 124 11.39 -2.83 -6.20
C LEU A 124 11.60 -2.47 -7.67
N LYS A 125 12.51 -1.51 -7.92
CA LYS A 125 12.86 -1.07 -9.28
C LYS A 125 13.29 -2.21 -10.21
N SER A 126 13.99 -3.22 -9.69
CA SER A 126 14.35 -4.43 -10.44
C SER A 126 13.13 -5.20 -10.95
N VAL A 127 12.06 -5.28 -10.15
CA VAL A 127 10.79 -5.93 -10.51
C VAL A 127 10.03 -5.07 -11.51
N LYS A 128 9.94 -3.76 -11.28
CA LYS A 128 9.30 -2.82 -12.21
C LYS A 128 9.92 -2.89 -13.62
N ASN A 129 11.23 -3.04 -13.71
CA ASN A 129 11.98 -3.10 -14.97
C ASN A 129 11.90 -4.46 -15.68
N GLN A 130 11.19 -5.46 -15.14
CA GLN A 130 11.00 -6.73 -15.83
C GLN A 130 10.22 -6.49 -17.16
N PRO A 131 10.57 -7.20 -18.26
CA PRO A 131 10.01 -6.92 -19.58
C PRO A 131 8.48 -6.95 -19.66
N HIS A 132 7.84 -7.83 -18.87
CA HIS A 132 6.38 -7.98 -18.82
C HIS A 132 5.68 -6.95 -17.90
N LEU A 133 6.42 -6.18 -17.10
CA LEU A 133 5.88 -5.22 -16.11
C LEU A 133 6.21 -3.76 -16.42
N GLN A 134 7.33 -3.49 -17.09
CA GLN A 134 7.84 -2.13 -17.34
C GLN A 134 6.81 -1.19 -17.98
N ASN A 135 6.01 -1.70 -18.92
CA ASN A 135 5.02 -0.91 -19.67
C ASN A 135 3.69 -0.74 -18.93
N LYS A 136 3.49 -1.39 -17.77
CA LYS A 136 2.23 -1.32 -17.02
C LYS A 136 2.20 -0.07 -16.14
N ARG A 137 1.24 0.82 -16.39
CA ARG A 137 1.05 2.08 -15.64
C ARG A 137 0.62 1.87 -14.18
N SER A 138 -0.08 0.77 -13.90
CA SER A 138 -0.50 0.38 -12.56
C SER A 138 0.63 -0.20 -11.70
N ILE A 139 1.87 -0.20 -12.19
CA ILE A 139 3.05 -0.63 -11.43
C ILE A 139 4.04 0.52 -11.42
N ILE A 140 4.49 0.89 -10.23
CA ILE A 140 5.53 1.90 -10.01
C ILE A 140 6.61 1.32 -9.11
N ASP A 141 7.79 1.94 -9.10
CA ASP A 141 8.83 1.60 -8.13
C ASP A 141 8.69 2.44 -6.84
N PHE A 142 9.42 2.04 -5.80
CA PHE A 142 9.42 2.76 -4.53
C PHE A 142 9.92 4.20 -4.69
N GLU A 143 10.90 4.43 -5.57
CA GLU A 143 11.41 5.78 -5.83
C GLU A 143 10.33 6.71 -6.38
N SER A 144 9.61 6.31 -7.44
CA SER A 144 8.46 7.07 -7.95
C SER A 144 7.38 7.26 -6.89
N TYR A 145 7.12 6.24 -6.07
CA TYR A 145 6.14 6.35 -5.00
C TYR A 145 6.52 7.41 -3.94
N PHE A 146 7.73 7.34 -3.40
CA PHE A 146 8.18 8.24 -2.32
C PHE A 146 8.58 9.64 -2.82
N LEU A 147 9.08 9.78 -4.05
CA LEU A 147 9.64 11.04 -4.55
C LEU A 147 8.68 11.82 -5.45
N GLU A 148 7.66 11.16 -6.01
CA GLU A 148 6.71 11.81 -6.93
C GLU A 148 5.28 11.70 -6.40
N GLU A 149 4.75 10.47 -6.25
CA GLU A 149 3.32 10.24 -5.95
C GLU A 149 2.92 10.82 -4.59
N VAL A 150 3.61 10.41 -3.52
CA VAL A 150 3.30 10.90 -2.17
C VAL A 150 3.50 12.42 -2.09
N PRO A 151 4.65 13.00 -2.48
CA PRO A 151 4.84 14.45 -2.46
C PRO A 151 3.80 15.24 -3.25
N ASN A 152 3.33 14.74 -4.40
CA ASN A 152 2.28 15.40 -5.18
C ASN A 152 0.96 15.48 -4.41
N VAL A 153 0.61 14.43 -3.66
CA VAL A 153 -0.54 14.45 -2.74
C VAL A 153 -0.28 15.41 -1.58
N MET A 154 0.91 15.37 -0.96
CA MET A 154 1.24 16.27 0.15
C MET A 154 1.18 17.75 -0.24
N LYS A 155 1.66 18.10 -1.44
CA LYS A 155 1.60 19.46 -1.99
C LYS A 155 0.19 20.02 -2.10
N TYR A 156 -0.80 19.16 -2.37
CA TYR A 156 -2.20 19.58 -2.41
C TYR A 156 -2.71 20.04 -1.03
N TRP A 157 -2.19 19.44 0.05
CA TRP A 157 -2.61 19.74 1.43
C TRP A 157 -1.71 20.74 2.14
N SER A 158 -0.49 20.98 1.65
CA SER A 158 0.34 22.09 2.08
C SER A 158 -0.28 23.40 1.59
N LYS A 159 -0.88 24.15 2.51
CA LYS A 159 -1.30 25.53 2.27
C LYS A 159 -0.11 26.48 2.34
#